data_AF-B6ITK6-F1
#
_entry.id   AF-B6ITK6-F1
#
_cell.length_a   1.000
_cell.length_b   1.000
_cell.length_c   1.000
_cell.angle_alpha   90.00
_cell.angle_beta   90.00
_cell.angle_gamma   90.00
#
_symmetry.space_group_name_H-M   'P 1'
#
loop_
_entity.id
_entity.type
_entity.pdbx_description
1 polymer ?
#
loop_
_entity_poly.entity_id
_entity_poly.type
_entity_poly.pdbx_seq_one_letter_code
_entity_poly.pdbx_strand_id
1 'polypeptide(L)'
;MVRAGLVFLAILLAGAVAGTLMMYFTMNPPASADSLQRLAAALLICIVALVSVVLLTRDAAAVQTALPAPAPDLPETGPAADGAVLDEMIRMAEVRLSAQYTAALAADQRANSFTGLMIALTLGLGVATLLLHGRAPALSIAAGFGSLTAQVAAAIAYWAGKPRSLAPAGVLPSDWTPEMRTLSDPCAVKARICRLYEDRLRENEAALAEASRATGTAVLAGLAMPVVALIAYLLASRFL
;
A
#
# COMPACT_ATOMS: atom_id res chain seq x y z
N MET A 1 5.64 -11.47 4.23
CA MET A 1 5.65 -10.15 4.91
C MET A 1 4.27 -9.49 5.02
N VAL A 2 3.38 -9.62 4.02
CA VAL A 2 2.00 -9.06 4.03
C VAL A 2 1.19 -9.43 5.30
N ARG A 3 1.31 -10.66 5.80
CA ARG A 3 0.64 -11.10 7.04
C ARG A 3 1.07 -10.32 8.30
N ALA A 4 2.36 -9.99 8.42
CA ALA A 4 2.87 -9.27 9.59
C ALA A 4 2.43 -7.80 9.59
N GLY A 5 2.36 -7.17 8.41
CA GLY A 5 1.82 -5.81 8.26
C GLY A 5 0.33 -5.74 8.56
N LEU A 6 -0.45 -6.72 8.12
CA LEU A 6 -1.88 -6.83 8.45
C LEU A 6 -2.12 -7.02 9.95
N VAL A 7 -1.31 -7.85 10.62
CA VAL A 7 -1.39 -8.03 12.08
C VAL A 7 -1.04 -6.73 12.81
N PHE A 8 0.00 -6.01 12.38
CA PHE A 8 0.37 -4.74 12.99
C PHE A 8 -0.68 -3.64 12.77
N LEU A 9 -1.25 -3.55 11.57
CA LEU A 9 -2.35 -2.64 11.25
C LEU A 9 -3.60 -2.98 12.07
N ALA A 10 -3.93 -4.27 12.21
CA ALA A 10 -5.04 -4.72 13.04
C ALA A 10 -4.83 -4.40 14.52
N ILE A 11 -3.60 -4.51 15.04
CA ILE A 11 -3.25 -4.12 16.42
C ILE A 11 -3.37 -2.61 16.62
N LEU A 12 -2.89 -1.79 15.67
CA LEU A 12 -3.01 -0.33 15.74
C LEU A 12 -4.47 0.12 15.67
N LEU A 13 -5.26 -0.47 14.78
CA LEU A 13 -6.70 -0.23 14.68
C LEU A 13 -7.43 -0.67 15.95
N ALA A 14 -7.14 -1.86 16.47
CA ALA A 14 -7.71 -2.35 17.71
C ALA A 14 -7.34 -1.44 18.89
N GLY A 15 -6.09 -0.96 18.94
CA GLY A 15 -5.61 -0.03 19.97
C GLY A 15 -6.26 1.35 19.88
N ALA A 16 -6.39 1.91 18.67
CA ALA A 16 -7.05 3.19 18.45
C ALA A 16 -8.54 3.11 18.79
N VAL A 17 -9.22 2.08 18.29
CA VAL A 17 -10.63 1.81 18.59
C VAL A 17 -10.84 1.57 20.08
N ALA A 18 -10.00 0.74 20.73
CA ALA A 18 -10.06 0.50 22.16
C ALA A 18 -9.80 1.77 22.96
N GLY A 19 -8.84 2.60 22.56
CA GLY A 19 -8.54 3.88 23.20
C GLY A 19 -9.70 4.87 23.10
N THR A 20 -10.29 5.04 21.91
CA THR A 20 -11.47 5.90 21.72
C THR A 20 -12.67 5.39 22.51
N LEU A 21 -12.87 4.06 22.56
CA LEU A 21 -13.92 3.43 23.36
C LEU A 21 -13.71 3.63 24.85
N MET A 22 -12.50 3.39 25.33
CA MET A 22 -12.17 3.52 26.75
C MET A 22 -12.36 4.97 27.20
N MET A 23 -11.95 5.94 26.37
CA MET A 23 -12.14 7.36 26.60
C MET A 23 -13.63 7.75 26.56
N TYR A 24 -14.40 7.19 25.63
CA TYR A 24 -15.84 7.42 25.55
C TYR A 24 -16.58 6.87 26.79
N PHE A 25 -16.29 5.63 27.21
CA PHE A 25 -16.93 4.99 28.36
C PHE A 25 -16.51 5.60 29.70
N THR A 26 -15.27 6.10 29.82
CA THR A 26 -14.86 6.84 31.02
C THR A 26 -15.55 8.19 31.13
N MET A 27 -15.86 8.84 30.00
CA MET A 27 -16.55 10.15 30.00
C MET A 27 -18.08 10.04 29.99
N ASN A 28 -18.65 8.93 29.51
CA ASN A 28 -20.09 8.68 29.47
C ASN A 28 -20.40 7.25 29.94
N PRO A 29 -20.58 7.03 31.26
CA PRO A 29 -21.00 5.73 31.75
C PRO A 29 -22.37 5.38 31.13
N PRO A 30 -22.53 4.18 30.56
CA PRO A 30 -23.74 3.82 29.83
C PRO A 30 -24.93 3.82 30.80
N ALA A 31 -25.96 4.60 30.47
CA ALA A 31 -27.16 4.72 31.30
C ALA A 31 -27.99 3.42 31.34
N SER A 32 -27.80 2.49 30.39
CA SER A 32 -28.47 1.20 30.36
C SER A 32 -27.69 0.16 29.54
N ALA A 33 -28.00 -1.12 29.73
CA ALA A 33 -27.41 -2.24 28.98
C ALA A 33 -27.71 -2.16 27.46
N ASP A 34 -28.82 -1.53 27.10
CA ASP A 34 -29.25 -1.30 25.72
C ASP A 34 -28.28 -0.41 24.94
N SER A 35 -27.72 0.61 25.58
CA SER A 35 -26.74 1.52 24.97
C SER A 35 -25.44 0.80 24.61
N LEU A 36 -25.02 -0.13 25.47
CA LEU A 36 -23.83 -0.96 25.28
C LEU A 36 -23.98 -1.91 24.09
N GLN A 37 -25.14 -2.57 23.95
CA GLN A 37 -25.41 -3.46 22.82
C GLN A 37 -25.44 -2.71 21.48
N ARG A 38 -26.02 -1.51 21.43
CA ARG A 38 -26.09 -0.70 20.20
C ARG A 38 -24.72 -0.17 19.79
N LEU A 39 -23.90 0.24 20.76
CA LEU A 39 -22.52 0.65 20.50
C LEU A 39 -21.68 -0.51 19.95
N ALA A 40 -21.81 -1.70 20.56
CA ALA A 40 -21.14 -2.92 20.09
C ALA A 40 -21.55 -3.30 18.66
N ALA A 41 -22.83 -3.16 18.32
CA ALA A 41 -23.33 -3.41 16.97
C ALA A 41 -22.77 -2.40 15.95
N ALA A 42 -22.74 -1.11 16.28
CA ALA A 42 -22.15 -0.09 15.40
C ALA A 42 -20.65 -0.33 15.16
N LEU A 43 -19.93 -0.76 16.19
CA LEU A 43 -18.53 -1.17 16.10
C LEU A 43 -18.32 -2.38 15.21
N LEU A 44 -19.15 -3.41 15.36
CA LEU A 44 -19.10 -4.59 14.53
C LEU A 44 -19.34 -4.20 13.06
N ILE A 45 -20.28 -3.30 12.77
CA ILE A 45 -20.54 -2.80 11.41
C ILE A 45 -19.34 -2.05 10.86
N CYS A 46 -18.71 -1.16 11.65
CA CYS A 46 -17.51 -0.45 11.22
C CYS A 46 -16.34 -1.40 10.97
N ILE A 47 -16.13 -2.40 11.84
CA ILE A 47 -15.10 -3.43 11.65
C ILE A 47 -15.39 -4.25 10.40
N VAL A 48 -16.64 -4.70 10.20
CA VAL A 48 -17.05 -5.46 9.02
C VAL A 48 -16.90 -4.64 7.74
N ALA A 49 -17.26 -3.35 7.75
CA ALA A 49 -17.09 -2.46 6.61
C ALA A 49 -15.60 -2.26 6.28
N LEU A 50 -14.76 -2.06 7.29
CA LEU A 50 -13.32 -1.92 7.13
C LEU A 50 -12.69 -3.22 6.58
N VAL A 51 -13.08 -4.37 7.14
CA VAL A 51 -12.66 -5.70 6.67
C VAL A 51 -13.16 -5.94 5.25
N SER A 52 -14.39 -5.53 4.91
CA SER A 52 -14.95 -5.68 3.56
C SER A 52 -14.20 -4.81 2.54
N VAL A 53 -13.80 -3.59 2.90
CA VAL A 53 -12.94 -2.75 2.04
C VAL A 53 -11.58 -3.41 1.84
N VAL A 54 -10.98 -3.97 2.89
CA VAL A 54 -9.71 -4.71 2.80
C VAL A 54 -9.83 -6.00 1.96
N LEU A 55 -10.98 -6.67 2.00
CA LEU A 55 -11.24 -7.87 1.19
C LEU A 55 -11.56 -7.52 -0.28
N LEU A 56 -12.33 -6.46 -0.54
CA LEU A 56 -12.66 -6.00 -1.89
C LEU A 56 -11.43 -5.49 -2.65
N THR A 57 -10.50 -4.83 -1.98
CA THR A 57 -9.22 -4.44 -2.61
C THR A 57 -8.31 -5.63 -2.91
N ARG A 58 -8.57 -6.79 -2.28
CA ARG A 58 -7.87 -8.04 -2.54
C ARG A 58 -8.31 -8.68 -3.86
N ASP A 59 -9.59 -8.60 -4.21
CA ASP A 59 -10.15 -9.22 -5.43
C ASP A 59 -9.94 -8.37 -6.69
N ALA A 60 -9.91 -7.04 -6.57
CA ALA A 60 -9.54 -6.16 -7.68
C ALA A 60 -8.12 -6.44 -8.22
N ALA A 61 -7.24 -7.04 -7.40
CA ALA A 61 -5.89 -7.43 -7.79
C ALA A 61 -5.83 -8.66 -8.71
N ALA A 62 -6.90 -9.48 -8.77
CA ALA A 62 -6.97 -10.66 -9.65
C ALA A 62 -7.25 -10.28 -11.11
N VAL A 63 -7.73 -9.06 -11.37
CA VAL A 63 -8.17 -8.63 -12.71
C VAL A 63 -7.01 -8.08 -13.56
N GLN A 64 -5.85 -7.75 -12.96
CA GLN A 64 -4.74 -7.09 -13.67
C GLN A 64 -3.48 -7.96 -13.83
N THR A 65 -3.57 -9.25 -13.52
CA THR A 65 -2.51 -10.26 -13.76
C THR A 65 -2.41 -10.72 -15.22
N ALA A 66 -3.12 -10.10 -16.15
CA ALA A 66 -2.79 -10.18 -17.57
C ALA A 66 -1.54 -9.31 -17.87
N LEU A 67 -0.45 -9.55 -17.13
CA LEU A 67 0.87 -9.22 -17.66
C LEU A 67 0.98 -9.95 -19.00
N PRO A 68 1.51 -9.29 -20.05
CA PRO A 68 1.79 -9.97 -21.30
C PRO A 68 2.58 -11.24 -20.96
N ALA A 69 2.19 -12.36 -21.59
CA ALA A 69 2.90 -13.62 -21.43
C ALA A 69 4.41 -13.37 -21.55
N PRO A 70 5.24 -14.03 -20.73
CA PRO A 70 6.69 -13.82 -20.76
C PRO A 70 7.16 -13.84 -22.21
N ALA A 71 8.04 -12.90 -22.55
CA ALA A 71 8.70 -12.93 -23.85
C ALA A 71 9.22 -14.37 -24.05
N PRO A 72 8.99 -14.98 -25.23
CA PRO A 72 9.38 -16.36 -25.46
C PRO A 72 10.84 -16.52 -25.07
N ASP A 73 11.13 -17.57 -24.28
CA ASP A 73 12.49 -17.84 -23.81
C ASP A 73 13.44 -17.76 -24.99
N LEU A 74 14.44 -16.88 -24.89
CA LEU A 74 15.47 -16.76 -25.91
C LEU A 74 16.06 -18.16 -26.11
N PRO A 75 16.02 -18.73 -27.33
CA PRO A 75 16.41 -20.10 -27.57
C PRO A 75 17.82 -20.31 -27.03
N GLU A 76 17.99 -21.27 -26.11
CA GLU A 76 19.29 -21.54 -25.47
C GLU A 76 20.38 -21.94 -26.49
N THR A 77 19.96 -22.29 -27.71
CA THR A 77 20.79 -22.79 -28.80
C THR A 77 20.53 -22.10 -30.13
N GLY A 78 19.87 -20.93 -30.13
CA GLY A 78 19.72 -20.12 -31.35
C GLY A 78 21.09 -19.73 -31.92
N PRO A 79 21.21 -19.50 -33.25
CA PRO A 79 22.46 -19.03 -33.84
C PRO A 79 22.95 -17.84 -33.03
N ALA A 80 24.23 -17.85 -32.65
CA ALA A 80 24.83 -16.84 -31.78
C ALA A 80 24.33 -15.46 -32.20
N ALA A 81 23.50 -14.85 -31.36
CA ALA A 81 22.94 -13.54 -31.65
C ALA A 81 24.12 -12.61 -31.90
N ASP A 82 24.07 -11.85 -33.00
CA ASP A 82 25.13 -10.91 -33.36
C ASP A 82 25.44 -10.02 -32.15
N GLY A 83 26.72 -9.85 -31.84
CA GLY A 83 27.18 -9.07 -30.69
C GLY A 83 26.58 -7.66 -30.67
N ALA A 84 26.31 -7.08 -31.83
CA ALA A 84 25.63 -5.78 -31.97
C ALA A 84 24.18 -5.81 -31.45
N VAL A 85 23.45 -6.91 -31.68
CA VAL A 85 22.07 -7.08 -31.17
C VAL A 85 22.10 -7.21 -29.65
N LEU A 86 23.04 -7.98 -29.10
CA LEU A 86 23.18 -8.14 -27.65
C LEU A 86 23.54 -6.81 -26.95
N ASP A 87 24.41 -6.00 -27.55
CA ASP A 87 24.74 -4.67 -27.03
C ASP A 87 23.52 -3.75 -27.02
N GLU A 88 22.71 -3.78 -28.08
CA GLU A 88 21.49 -3.00 -28.16
C GLU A 88 20.43 -3.48 -27.14
N MET A 89 20.29 -4.79 -26.94
CA MET A 89 19.41 -5.36 -25.92
C MET A 89 19.83 -4.92 -24.51
N ILE A 90 21.12 -4.97 -24.20
CA ILE A 90 21.68 -4.47 -22.93
C ILE A 90 21.35 -2.98 -22.77
N ARG A 91 21.62 -2.17 -23.80
CA ARG A 91 21.33 -0.74 -23.78
C ARG A 91 19.85 -0.45 -23.52
N MET A 92 18.94 -1.15 -24.19
CA MET A 92 17.50 -1.00 -23.97
C MET A 92 17.07 -1.43 -22.56
N ALA A 93 17.65 -2.51 -22.04
CA ALA A 93 17.35 -3.01 -20.70
C ALA A 93 17.77 -2.00 -19.62
N GLU A 94 18.94 -1.38 -19.76
CA GLU A 94 19.41 -0.32 -18.85
C GLU A 94 18.51 0.91 -18.87
N VAL A 95 18.08 1.34 -20.06
CA VAL A 95 17.11 2.44 -20.21
C VAL A 95 15.80 2.11 -19.50
N ARG A 96 15.29 0.88 -19.65
CA ARG A 96 14.05 0.43 -19.01
C ARG A 96 14.17 0.32 -17.50
N LEU A 97 15.28 -0.22 -16.97
CA LEU A 97 15.55 -0.27 -15.53
C LEU A 97 15.64 1.13 -14.92
N SER A 98 16.31 2.06 -15.60
CA SER A 98 16.38 3.46 -15.19
C SER A 98 14.98 4.10 -15.14
N ALA A 99 14.15 3.87 -16.17
CA ALA A 99 12.77 4.34 -16.20
C ALA A 99 11.92 3.76 -15.06
N GLN A 100 12.06 2.46 -14.75
CA GLN A 100 11.38 1.84 -13.60
C GLN A 100 11.81 2.46 -12.27
N TYR A 101 13.10 2.78 -12.12
CA TYR A 101 13.61 3.45 -10.92
C TYR A 101 13.04 4.86 -10.76
N THR A 102 12.98 5.65 -11.83
CA THR A 102 12.31 6.96 -11.82
C THR A 102 10.81 6.84 -11.49
N ALA A 103 10.13 5.85 -12.07
CA ALA A 103 8.72 5.60 -11.79
C ALA A 103 8.48 5.21 -10.33
N ALA A 104 9.38 4.42 -9.74
CA ALA A 104 9.36 4.06 -8.33
C ALA A 104 9.51 5.28 -7.43
N LEU A 105 10.51 6.14 -7.67
CA LEU A 105 10.71 7.37 -6.91
C LEU A 105 9.48 8.27 -6.95
N ALA A 106 8.86 8.42 -8.13
CA ALA A 106 7.63 9.19 -8.28
C ALA A 106 6.43 8.54 -7.55
N ALA A 107 6.37 7.21 -7.47
CA ALA A 107 5.36 6.51 -6.67
C ALA A 107 5.58 6.71 -5.16
N ASP A 108 6.83 6.61 -4.69
CA ASP A 108 7.20 6.81 -3.30
C ASP A 108 6.92 8.24 -2.84
N GLN A 109 7.23 9.24 -3.68
CA GLN A 109 6.88 10.64 -3.40
C GLN A 109 5.36 10.82 -3.23
N ARG A 110 4.56 10.26 -4.14
CA ARG A 110 3.09 10.32 -4.04
C ARG A 110 2.56 9.65 -2.77
N ALA A 111 3.08 8.47 -2.43
CA ALA A 111 2.70 7.76 -1.22
C ALA A 111 3.06 8.56 0.05
N ASN A 112 4.24 9.17 0.10
CA ASN A 112 4.69 9.99 1.23
C ASN A 112 3.87 11.28 1.36
N SER A 113 3.61 11.98 0.26
CA SER A 113 2.74 13.17 0.27
C SER A 113 1.32 12.83 0.74
N PHE A 114 0.75 11.72 0.27
CA PHE A 114 -0.56 11.27 0.70
C PHE A 114 -0.58 10.86 2.19
N THR A 115 0.48 10.20 2.66
CA THR A 115 0.66 9.89 4.09
C THR A 115 0.65 11.16 4.94
N GLY A 116 1.42 12.18 4.55
CA GLY A 116 1.46 13.46 5.25
C GLY A 116 0.10 14.15 5.30
N LEU A 117 -0.64 14.15 4.19
CA LEU A 117 -2.02 14.67 4.14
C LEU A 117 -2.95 13.94 5.11
N MET A 118 -2.92 12.59 5.12
CA MET A 118 -3.77 11.79 6.00
C MET A 118 -3.41 11.97 7.48
N ILE A 119 -2.12 12.14 7.83
CA ILE A 119 -1.69 12.48 9.19
C ILE A 119 -2.24 13.86 9.61
N ALA A 120 -2.13 14.86 8.74
CA ALA A 120 -2.67 16.19 9.02
C ALA A 120 -4.19 16.16 9.26
N LEU A 121 -4.94 15.40 8.44
CA LEU A 121 -6.37 15.18 8.64
C LEU A 121 -6.68 14.44 9.94
N THR A 122 -5.89 13.40 10.27
CA THR A 122 -6.02 12.66 11.53
C THR A 122 -5.94 13.61 12.73
N LEU A 123 -4.93 14.48 12.75
CA LEU A 123 -4.72 15.46 13.81
C LEU A 123 -5.83 16.52 13.84
N GLY A 124 -6.19 17.10 12.69
CA GLY A 124 -7.24 18.12 12.60
C GLY A 124 -8.60 17.61 13.07
N LEU A 125 -8.99 16.41 12.62
CA LEU A 125 -10.24 15.77 13.03
C LEU A 125 -10.19 15.30 14.49
N GLY A 126 -9.02 14.87 14.98
CA GLY A 126 -8.82 14.54 16.39
C GLY A 126 -9.04 15.75 17.31
N VAL A 127 -8.47 16.91 16.94
CA VAL A 127 -8.71 18.17 17.66
C VAL A 127 -10.18 18.58 17.58
N ALA A 128 -10.81 18.49 16.41
CA ALA A 128 -12.24 18.79 16.25
C ALA A 128 -13.12 17.90 17.14
N THR A 129 -12.78 16.62 17.27
CA THR A 129 -13.46 15.66 18.16
C THR A 129 -13.49 16.18 19.60
N LEU A 130 -12.34 16.64 20.11
CA LEU A 130 -12.20 17.16 21.46
C LEU A 130 -12.92 18.51 21.65
N LEU A 131 -12.82 19.43 20.69
CA LEU A 131 -13.44 20.76 20.78
C LEU A 131 -14.97 20.74 20.71
N LEU A 132 -15.52 19.79 19.97
CA LEU A 132 -16.97 19.62 19.79
C LEU A 132 -17.60 18.75 20.88
N HIS A 133 -16.77 18.11 21.72
CA HIS A 133 -17.23 17.28 22.81
C HIS A 133 -18.14 18.08 23.76
N GLY A 134 -19.31 17.54 24.09
CA GLY A 134 -20.33 18.19 24.92
C GLY A 134 -21.09 19.35 24.26
N ARG A 135 -20.57 20.00 23.22
CA ARG A 135 -21.23 21.10 22.50
C ARG A 135 -22.07 20.63 21.32
N ALA A 136 -21.51 19.71 20.54
CA ALA A 136 -22.14 19.15 19.35
C ALA A 136 -21.75 17.67 19.26
N PRO A 137 -22.34 16.81 20.11
CA PRO A 137 -21.84 15.46 20.33
C PRO A 137 -21.93 14.58 19.07
N ALA A 138 -22.93 14.78 18.21
CA ALA A 138 -23.00 14.10 16.92
C ALA A 138 -21.85 14.48 15.96
N LEU A 139 -21.45 15.75 15.91
CA LEU A 139 -20.32 16.20 15.09
C LEU A 139 -18.98 15.74 15.70
N SER A 140 -18.87 15.70 17.03
CA SER A 140 -17.69 15.15 17.74
C SER A 140 -17.47 13.68 17.35
N ILE A 141 -18.53 12.86 17.38
CA ILE A 141 -18.45 11.45 16.98
C ILE A 141 -18.05 11.31 15.50
N ALA A 142 -18.67 12.08 14.62
CA ALA A 142 -18.35 12.09 13.20
C ALA A 142 -16.87 12.43 12.93
N ALA A 143 -16.35 13.45 13.61
CA ALA A 143 -14.94 13.84 13.54
C ALA A 143 -14.02 12.71 14.06
N GLY A 144 -14.42 12.01 15.13
CA GLY A 144 -13.64 10.90 15.69
C GLY A 144 -13.50 9.74 14.72
N PHE A 145 -14.60 9.32 14.10
CA PHE A 145 -14.57 8.26 13.08
C PHE A 145 -13.83 8.69 11.80
N GLY A 146 -13.94 9.97 11.41
CA GLY A 146 -13.13 10.53 10.33
C GLY A 146 -11.63 10.47 10.64
N SER A 147 -11.23 10.87 11.85
CA SER A 147 -9.84 10.81 12.31
C SER A 147 -9.29 9.38 12.28
N LEU A 148 -10.07 8.41 12.79
CA LEU A 148 -9.72 6.98 12.76
C LEU A 148 -9.52 6.47 11.34
N THR A 149 -10.42 6.81 10.41
CA THR A 149 -10.32 6.38 9.02
C THR A 149 -9.11 7.00 8.31
N ALA A 150 -8.83 8.28 8.57
CA ALA A 150 -7.63 8.96 8.09
C ALA A 150 -6.36 8.30 8.62
N GLN A 151 -6.34 7.87 9.88
CA GLN A 151 -5.20 7.17 10.47
C GLN A 151 -4.92 5.84 9.77
N VAL A 152 -5.97 5.07 9.44
CA VAL A 152 -5.84 3.83 8.67
C VAL A 152 -5.27 4.11 7.29
N ALA A 153 -5.81 5.11 6.59
CA ALA A 153 -5.33 5.50 5.27
C ALA A 153 -3.86 5.93 5.32
N ALA A 154 -3.45 6.69 6.34
CA ALA A 154 -2.06 7.09 6.57
C ALA A 154 -1.15 5.87 6.78
N ALA A 155 -1.57 4.89 7.58
CA ALA A 155 -0.77 3.70 7.86
C ALA A 155 -0.55 2.85 6.60
N ILE A 156 -1.59 2.67 5.78
CA ILE A 156 -1.49 1.94 4.51
C ILE A 156 -0.60 2.71 3.52
N ALA A 157 -0.75 4.04 3.43
CA ALA A 157 0.07 4.89 2.57
C ALA A 157 1.55 4.86 2.96
N TYR A 158 1.84 4.91 4.26
CA TYR A 158 3.20 4.81 4.79
C TYR A 158 3.83 3.47 4.42
N TRP A 159 3.08 2.38 4.56
CA TRP A 159 3.56 1.06 4.17
C TRP A 159 3.78 0.95 2.65
N ALA A 160 2.90 1.57 1.86
CA ALA A 160 3.03 1.64 0.41
C ALA A 160 4.30 2.38 -0.03
N GLY A 161 4.68 3.46 0.67
CA GLY A 161 5.87 4.27 0.42
C GLY A 161 7.17 3.74 1.04
N LYS A 162 7.17 2.54 1.64
CA LYS A 162 8.39 1.93 2.16
C LYS A 162 9.38 1.68 1.00
N PRO A 163 10.67 2.04 1.15
CA PRO A 163 11.68 1.75 0.14
C PRO A 163 11.68 0.28 -0.25
N ARG A 164 11.60 0.01 -1.56
CA ARG A 164 11.70 -1.34 -2.11
C ARG A 164 13.09 -1.56 -2.66
N SER A 165 13.57 -2.79 -2.54
CA SER A 165 14.79 -3.21 -3.22
C SER A 165 14.46 -3.32 -4.70
N LEU A 166 14.84 -2.30 -5.46
CA LEU A 166 14.80 -2.33 -6.91
C LEU A 166 16.21 -2.58 -7.40
N ALA A 167 16.34 -3.45 -8.39
CA ALA A 167 17.61 -3.66 -9.06
C ALA A 167 17.96 -2.42 -9.88
N PRO A 168 19.12 -1.78 -9.65
CA PRO A 168 19.54 -0.62 -10.43
C PRO A 168 19.98 -1.04 -11.84
N ALA A 169 20.05 -0.07 -12.75
CA ALA A 169 20.71 -0.24 -14.04
C ALA A 169 22.22 -0.47 -13.83
N GLY A 170 22.82 -1.26 -14.73
CA GLY A 170 24.23 -1.65 -14.65
C GLY A 170 24.44 -3.00 -13.98
N VAL A 171 25.59 -3.62 -14.29
CA VAL A 171 26.05 -4.86 -13.66
C VAL A 171 27.39 -4.60 -13.00
N LEU A 172 27.45 -4.75 -11.68
CA LEU A 172 28.72 -4.70 -10.96
C LEU A 172 29.43 -6.07 -11.05
N PRO A 173 30.76 -6.15 -11.01
CA PRO A 173 31.47 -7.44 -10.93
C PRO A 173 31.04 -8.31 -9.72
N SER A 174 30.54 -7.68 -8.65
CA SER A 174 29.91 -8.37 -7.51
C SER A 174 28.67 -9.17 -7.89
N ASP A 175 27.94 -8.73 -8.92
CA ASP A 175 26.68 -9.33 -9.37
C ASP A 175 26.90 -10.48 -10.35
N TRP A 176 28.15 -10.70 -10.76
CA TRP A 176 28.49 -11.75 -11.72
C TRP A 176 28.34 -13.11 -11.06
N THR A 177 27.41 -13.89 -11.60
CA THR A 177 27.27 -15.31 -11.26
C THR A 177 28.59 -16.05 -11.50
N PRO A 178 28.90 -17.12 -10.74
CA PRO A 178 30.11 -17.92 -10.95
C PRO A 178 30.27 -18.36 -12.42
N GLU A 179 29.16 -18.68 -13.09
CA GLU A 179 29.12 -19.05 -14.50
C GLU A 179 29.63 -17.93 -15.41
N MET A 180 29.16 -16.69 -15.24
CA MET A 180 29.63 -15.53 -16.02
C MET A 180 31.14 -15.33 -15.91
N ARG A 181 31.73 -15.63 -14.74
CA ARG A 181 33.17 -15.48 -14.50
C ARG A 181 34.00 -16.54 -15.22
N THR A 182 33.41 -17.69 -15.53
CA THR A 182 34.08 -18.82 -16.22
C THR A 182 33.96 -18.77 -17.73
N LEU A 183 33.03 -17.98 -18.28
CA LEU A 183 32.82 -17.87 -19.71
C LEU A 183 33.97 -17.09 -20.37
N SER A 184 34.60 -17.68 -21.38
CA SER A 184 35.64 -17.03 -22.18
C SER A 184 35.08 -16.32 -23.43
N ASP A 185 33.90 -16.72 -23.89
CA ASP A 185 33.25 -16.10 -25.05
C ASP A 185 32.51 -14.80 -24.64
N PRO A 186 32.90 -13.63 -25.19
CA PRO A 186 32.22 -12.37 -24.90
C PRO A 186 30.73 -12.38 -25.26
N CYS A 187 30.32 -13.09 -26.31
CA CYS A 187 28.91 -13.15 -26.72
C CYS A 187 28.08 -13.94 -25.69
N ALA A 188 28.59 -15.07 -25.21
CA ALA A 188 27.97 -15.82 -24.12
C ALA A 188 27.81 -15.00 -22.83
N VAL A 189 28.81 -14.18 -22.46
CA VAL A 189 28.72 -13.28 -21.30
C VAL A 189 27.61 -12.24 -21.50
N LYS A 190 27.55 -11.57 -22.66
CA LYS A 190 26.50 -10.59 -22.98
C LYS A 190 25.11 -11.20 -22.98
N ALA A 191 24.95 -12.39 -23.54
CA ALA A 191 23.68 -13.12 -23.51
C ALA A 191 23.23 -13.42 -22.07
N ARG A 192 24.17 -13.79 -21.19
CA ARG A 192 23.88 -14.01 -19.76
C ARG A 192 23.51 -12.71 -19.03
N ILE A 193 24.16 -11.59 -19.37
CA ILE A 193 23.80 -10.27 -18.84
C ILE A 193 22.39 -9.87 -19.28
N CYS A 194 22.01 -10.14 -20.53
CA CYS A 194 20.65 -9.90 -21.01
C CYS A 194 19.60 -10.65 -20.17
N ARG A 195 19.85 -11.94 -19.86
CA ARG A 195 18.97 -12.74 -18.98
C ARG A 195 18.90 -12.16 -17.57
N LEU A 196 20.05 -11.78 -17.00
CA LEU A 196 20.09 -11.14 -15.67
C LEU A 196 19.25 -9.85 -15.64
N TYR A 197 19.32 -9.03 -16.69
CA TYR A 197 18.49 -7.82 -16.77
C TYR A 197 17.00 -8.13 -16.94
N GLU A 198 16.65 -9.16 -17.70
CA GLU A 198 15.26 -9.59 -17.82
C GLU A 198 14.69 -10.03 -16.46
N ASP A 199 15.43 -10.82 -15.69
CA ASP A 199 15.04 -11.23 -14.34
C ASP A 199 14.83 -10.01 -13.43
N ARG A 200 15.79 -9.07 -13.44
CA ARG A 200 15.69 -7.81 -12.68
C ARG A 200 14.49 -6.95 -13.09
N LEU A 201 14.20 -6.87 -14.38
CA LEU A 201 13.04 -6.13 -14.89
C LEU A 201 11.74 -6.74 -14.36
N ARG A 202 11.64 -8.07 -14.33
CA ARG A 202 10.47 -8.80 -13.81
C ARG A 202 10.33 -8.60 -12.29
N GLU A 203 11.42 -8.71 -11.55
CA GLU A 203 11.43 -8.45 -10.10
C GLU A 203 10.97 -7.02 -9.77
N ASN A 204 11.51 -6.03 -10.50
CA ASN A 204 11.12 -4.63 -10.35
C ASN A 204 9.63 -4.41 -10.71
N GLU A 205 9.12 -5.03 -11.77
CA GLU A 205 7.71 -4.96 -12.15
C GLU A 205 6.79 -5.53 -11.07
N ALA A 206 7.13 -6.68 -10.51
CA ALA A 206 6.37 -7.28 -9.41
C ALA A 206 6.36 -6.36 -8.17
N ALA A 207 7.52 -5.79 -7.83
CA ALA A 207 7.66 -4.85 -6.71
C ALA A 207 6.85 -3.56 -6.92
N LEU A 208 6.89 -2.98 -8.13
CA LEU A 208 6.12 -1.79 -8.51
C LEU A 208 4.62 -2.06 -8.54
N ALA A 209 4.19 -3.23 -9.01
CA ALA A 209 2.79 -3.62 -9.00
C ALA A 209 2.26 -3.76 -7.58
N GLU A 210 3.04 -4.34 -6.65
CA GLU A 210 2.68 -4.38 -5.23
C GLU A 210 2.58 -2.98 -4.62
N ALA A 211 3.52 -2.09 -4.96
CA ALA A 211 3.49 -0.69 -4.54
C ALA A 211 2.20 0.02 -4.98
N SER A 212 1.89 -0.08 -6.28
CA SER A 212 0.71 0.55 -6.88
C SER A 212 -0.58 0.08 -6.22
N ARG A 213 -0.70 -1.23 -5.94
CA ARG A 213 -1.86 -1.80 -5.22
C ARG A 213 -2.00 -1.24 -3.81
N ALA A 214 -0.90 -1.16 -3.07
CA ALA A 214 -0.91 -0.62 -1.71
C ALA A 214 -1.30 0.86 -1.70
N THR A 215 -0.75 1.67 -2.61
CA THR A 215 -1.10 3.08 -2.76
C THR A 215 -2.57 3.26 -3.16
N GLY A 216 -3.08 2.47 -4.11
CA GLY A 216 -4.49 2.50 -4.51
C GLY A 216 -5.43 2.19 -3.34
N THR A 217 -5.08 1.19 -2.53
CA THR A 217 -5.83 0.83 -1.30
C THR A 217 -5.83 1.98 -0.29
N ALA A 218 -4.68 2.65 -0.09
CA ALA A 218 -4.60 3.81 0.79
C ALA A 218 -5.49 4.97 0.33
N VAL A 219 -5.50 5.26 -0.98
CA VAL A 219 -6.35 6.30 -1.57
C VAL A 219 -7.83 5.99 -1.38
N LEU A 220 -8.24 4.75 -1.64
CA LEU A 220 -9.63 4.32 -1.42
C LEU A 220 -10.05 4.43 0.06
N ALA A 221 -9.17 4.04 0.99
CA ALA A 221 -9.41 4.21 2.42
C ALA A 221 -9.57 5.70 2.81
N GLY A 222 -8.74 6.57 2.25
CA GLY A 222 -8.85 8.02 2.45
C GLY A 222 -10.15 8.60 1.87
N LEU A 223 -10.57 8.16 0.67
CA LEU A 223 -11.83 8.58 0.05
C LEU A 223 -13.08 8.08 0.78
N ALA A 224 -12.97 6.97 1.52
CA ALA A 224 -14.05 6.44 2.36
C ALA A 224 -14.28 7.29 3.64
N MET A 225 -13.27 8.05 4.10
CA MET A 225 -13.31 8.88 5.30
C MET A 225 -14.58 9.77 5.41
N PRO A 226 -14.93 10.63 4.43
CA PRO A 226 -16.13 11.47 4.53
C PRO A 226 -17.43 10.66 4.61
N VAL A 227 -17.50 9.50 3.95
CA VAL A 227 -18.68 8.63 3.99
C VAL A 227 -18.84 8.01 5.37
N VAL A 228 -17.75 7.50 5.95
CA VAL A 228 -17.74 6.95 7.31
C VAL A 228 -18.11 8.03 8.33
N ALA A 229 -17.56 9.24 8.21
CA ALA A 229 -17.91 10.36 9.07
C ALA A 229 -19.38 10.78 8.94
N LEU A 230 -19.93 10.81 7.73
CA LEU A 230 -21.34 11.12 7.48
C LEU A 230 -22.28 10.07 8.08
N ILE A 231 -21.97 8.78 7.91
CA ILE A 231 -22.75 7.69 8.52
C ILE A 231 -22.70 7.81 10.05
N ALA A 232 -21.52 8.05 10.62
CA ALA A 232 -21.36 8.26 12.06
C ALA A 232 -22.18 9.46 12.55
N TYR A 233 -22.18 10.57 11.80
CA TYR A 233 -23.01 11.74 12.10
C TYR A 233 -24.51 11.42 12.11
N LEU A 234 -25.01 10.78 11.05
CA LEU A 234 -26.44 10.47 10.89
C LEU A 234 -26.94 9.48 11.94
N LEU A 235 -26.08 8.54 12.36
CA LEU A 235 -26.41 7.64 13.46
C LEU A 235 -26.42 8.39 14.77
N ALA A 236 -25.38 9.16 15.06
CA ALA A 236 -25.26 9.91 16.31
C ALA A 236 -26.39 10.94 16.50
N SER A 237 -26.79 11.65 15.44
CA SER A 237 -27.87 12.64 15.49
C SER A 237 -29.26 12.05 15.71
N ARG A 238 -29.43 10.73 15.54
CA ARG A 238 -30.69 10.04 15.86
C ARG A 238 -30.79 9.61 17.32
N PHE A 239 -29.67 9.52 18.04
CA PHE A 239 -29.62 8.96 19.39
C PHE A 239 -29.23 9.95 20.48
N LEU A 240 -28.72 11.12 20.11
CA LEU A 240 -28.31 12.21 20.99
C LEU A 240 -29.27 13.39 20.84
#